data_AF-A0A5B7X3F0-F1
#
_entry.id   AF-A0A5B7X3F0-F1
#
_cell.length_a   1.000
_cell.length_b   1.000
_cell.length_c   1.000
_cell.angle_alpha   90.00
_cell.angle_beta   90.00
_cell.angle_gamma   90.00
#
_symmetry.space_group_name_H-M   'P 1'
#
loop_
_entity.id
_entity.type
_entity.pdbx_description
1 polymer ?
#
loop_
_entity_poly.entity_id
_entity_poly.type
_entity_poly.pdbx_seq_one_letter_code
_entity_poly.pdbx_strand_id
1 'polypeptide(L)'
;MNSRQLFQIEDELKKRLDHPYSWGRKQNDQWDRFSGFIYRTQSWEEVLEQAGKVAEQQNLEKASFINYAANRWYNFWSAKAVESIFCDLPGVTPARDERDRLRDFNIQGVDMDLKTSIYPRGFNHALDYAQRHPGDLVTWLYRNQSSQQRMHYYNRLFLIVYAEGGDHWKLKAEILFLKEVVEDYVVNFDSQKLLKFQYQPGKFAFSDIIWAIK
;
A
#
# COMPACT_ATOMS: atom_id res chain seq x y z
N MET A 1 13.36 -2.68 -8.59
CA MET A 1 13.43 -1.30 -9.15
C MET A 1 14.75 -0.78 -8.68
N ASN A 2 15.63 -0.32 -9.55
CA ASN A 2 16.91 0.21 -9.07
C ASN A 2 16.73 1.55 -8.32
N SER A 3 17.76 1.98 -7.60
CA SER A 3 17.71 3.18 -6.77
C SER A 3 17.35 4.45 -7.55
N ARG A 4 17.78 4.56 -8.83
CA ARG A 4 17.40 5.68 -9.70
C ARG A 4 15.90 5.68 -10.01
N GLN A 5 15.31 4.50 -10.24
CA GLN A 5 13.87 4.36 -10.47
C GLN A 5 13.05 4.69 -9.22
N LEU A 6 13.52 4.31 -8.02
CA LEU A 6 12.85 4.67 -6.76
C LEU A 6 12.83 6.19 -6.55
N PHE A 7 13.95 6.87 -6.82
CA PHE A 7 14.01 8.33 -6.75
C PHE A 7 13.04 8.99 -7.75
N GLN A 8 12.97 8.49 -8.97
CA GLN A 8 12.04 9.01 -9.98
C GLN A 8 10.57 8.81 -9.57
N ILE A 9 10.22 7.62 -9.07
CA ILE A 9 8.85 7.37 -8.59
C ILE A 9 8.50 8.24 -7.39
N GLU A 10 9.43 8.45 -6.45
CA GLU A 10 9.24 9.39 -5.35
C GLU A 10 8.94 10.80 -5.86
N ASP A 11 9.75 11.32 -6.79
CA ASP A 11 9.56 12.66 -7.36
C ASP A 11 8.18 12.80 -8.01
N GLU A 12 7.77 11.83 -8.82
CA GLU A 12 6.45 11.81 -9.45
C GLU A 12 5.32 11.73 -8.41
N LEU A 13 5.44 10.85 -7.40
CA LEU A 13 4.46 10.73 -6.32
C LEU A 13 4.35 12.03 -5.51
N LYS A 14 5.45 12.78 -5.33
CA LYS A 14 5.47 14.05 -4.60
C LYS A 14 4.67 15.14 -5.31
N LYS A 15 4.62 15.14 -6.65
CA LYS A 15 3.77 16.08 -7.42
C LYS A 15 2.27 15.94 -7.11
N ARG A 16 1.80 14.76 -6.67
CA ARG A 16 0.41 14.55 -6.23
C ARG A 16 0.08 15.32 -4.95
N LEU A 17 1.06 15.64 -4.11
CA LEU A 17 0.85 16.14 -2.76
C LEU A 17 0.23 17.54 -2.73
N ASP A 18 0.42 18.32 -3.80
CA ASP A 18 -0.17 19.67 -3.97
C ASP A 18 -1.66 19.63 -4.35
N HIS A 19 -2.22 18.43 -4.54
CA HIS A 19 -3.63 18.24 -4.88
C HIS A 19 -4.43 17.63 -3.72
N PRO A 20 -5.72 17.96 -3.53
CA PRO A 20 -6.53 17.39 -2.45
C PRO A 20 -6.64 15.86 -2.53
N TYR A 21 -6.36 15.13 -1.44
CA TYR A 21 -6.59 13.69 -1.36
C TYR A 21 -8.01 13.39 -0.86
N SER A 22 -8.96 13.35 -1.79
CA SER A 22 -10.35 13.00 -1.50
C SER A 22 -10.85 11.97 -2.49
N TRP A 23 -11.59 10.96 -2.04
CA TRP A 23 -12.15 9.97 -2.96
C TRP A 23 -13.43 10.47 -3.63
N GLY A 24 -14.21 11.31 -2.95
CA GLY A 24 -15.49 11.87 -3.44
C GLY A 24 -16.60 10.84 -3.72
N ARG A 25 -16.25 9.56 -3.82
CA ARG A 25 -17.13 8.41 -4.05
C ARG A 25 -16.45 7.14 -3.58
N LYS A 26 -17.25 6.08 -3.42
CA LYS A 26 -16.72 4.73 -3.24
C LYS A 26 -16.10 4.23 -4.56
N GLN A 27 -14.94 3.57 -4.46
CA GLN A 27 -14.32 2.85 -5.56
C GLN A 27 -15.29 1.81 -6.15
N ASN A 28 -15.33 1.72 -7.49
CA ASN A 28 -16.25 0.85 -8.23
C ASN A 28 -15.59 0.30 -9.50
N ASP A 29 -16.14 -0.81 -10.01
CA ASP A 29 -15.57 -1.57 -11.12
C ASP A 29 -15.49 -0.78 -12.44
N GLN A 30 -16.44 0.12 -12.68
CA GLN A 30 -16.48 0.89 -13.93
C GLN A 30 -15.34 1.89 -13.99
N TRP A 31 -15.23 2.75 -12.98
CA TRP A 31 -14.15 3.74 -12.90
C TRP A 31 -12.80 3.04 -12.76
N ASP A 32 -12.77 1.88 -12.11
CA ASP A 32 -11.56 1.07 -12.02
C ASP A 32 -11.03 0.60 -13.38
N ARG A 33 -11.96 0.20 -14.26
CA ARG A 33 -11.65 -0.19 -15.64
C ARG A 33 -11.18 1.01 -16.46
N PHE A 34 -11.86 2.15 -16.34
CA PHE A 34 -11.52 3.36 -17.08
C PHE A 34 -10.16 3.93 -16.67
N SER A 35 -9.82 3.88 -15.39
CA SER A 35 -8.50 4.29 -14.90
C SER A 35 -7.45 3.17 -14.96
N GLY A 36 -7.61 2.17 -15.83
CA GLY A 36 -6.67 1.04 -15.93
C GLY A 36 -5.28 1.41 -16.44
N PHE A 37 -5.15 2.58 -17.08
CA PHE A 37 -3.86 3.08 -17.58
C PHE A 37 -2.84 3.34 -16.47
N ILE A 38 -3.29 3.65 -15.24
CA ILE A 38 -2.42 3.99 -14.11
C ILE A 38 -1.34 2.94 -13.83
N TYR A 39 -1.59 1.68 -14.16
CA TYR A 39 -0.69 0.57 -13.87
C TYR A 39 0.56 0.57 -14.76
N ARG A 40 0.56 1.36 -15.83
CA ARG A 40 1.67 1.48 -16.78
C ARG A 40 2.21 2.92 -16.90
N THR A 41 1.60 3.87 -16.21
CA THR A 41 1.95 5.29 -16.29
C THR A 41 2.67 5.71 -15.03
N GLN A 42 3.95 6.08 -15.13
CA GLN A 42 4.75 6.56 -13.99
C GLN A 42 4.77 8.08 -13.85
N SER A 43 4.64 8.84 -14.95
CA SER A 43 4.62 10.31 -14.89
C SER A 43 3.29 10.83 -14.35
N TRP A 44 3.35 11.76 -13.41
CA TRP A 44 2.20 12.46 -12.88
C TRP A 44 1.45 13.23 -13.97
N GLU A 45 2.18 13.95 -14.82
CA GLU A 45 1.60 14.74 -15.92
C GLU A 45 0.85 13.84 -16.91
N GLU A 46 1.44 12.69 -17.24
CA GLU A 46 0.80 11.71 -18.12
C GLU A 46 -0.49 11.13 -17.50
N VAL A 47 -0.53 10.90 -16.18
CA VAL A 47 -1.76 10.50 -15.48
C VAL A 47 -2.86 11.53 -15.66
N LEU A 48 -2.55 12.82 -15.47
CA LEU A 48 -3.52 13.89 -15.62
C LEU A 48 -4.04 13.99 -17.06
N GLU A 49 -3.14 13.91 -18.04
CA GLU A 49 -3.51 13.96 -19.46
C GLU A 49 -4.40 12.78 -19.85
N GLN A 50 -4.00 11.56 -19.51
CA GLN A 50 -4.77 10.36 -19.84
C GLN A 50 -6.13 10.33 -19.12
N ALA A 51 -6.16 10.72 -17.84
CA ALA A 51 -7.42 10.82 -17.09
C ALA A 51 -8.37 11.84 -17.73
N GLY A 52 -7.84 13.00 -18.17
CA GLY A 52 -8.62 14.01 -18.89
C GLY A 52 -9.24 13.47 -20.18
N LYS A 53 -8.44 12.79 -21.02
CA LYS A 53 -8.91 12.16 -22.27
C LYS A 53 -9.99 11.12 -22.01
N VAL A 54 -9.79 10.25 -21.02
CA VAL A 54 -10.78 9.22 -20.67
C VAL A 54 -12.07 9.83 -20.14
N ALA A 55 -11.98 10.89 -19.32
CA ALA A 55 -13.17 11.57 -18.82
C ALA A 55 -14.02 12.15 -19.96
N GLU A 56 -13.39 12.77 -20.96
CA GLU A 56 -14.06 13.30 -22.14
C GLU A 56 -14.69 12.18 -22.98
N GLN A 57 -13.93 11.12 -23.28
CA GLN A 57 -14.41 9.98 -24.09
C GLN A 57 -15.58 9.25 -23.44
N GLN A 58 -15.60 9.16 -22.11
CA GLN A 58 -16.62 8.45 -21.34
C GLN A 58 -17.72 9.38 -20.81
N ASN A 59 -17.70 10.67 -21.18
CA ASN A 59 -18.63 11.70 -20.72
C ASN A 59 -18.78 11.75 -19.18
N LEU A 60 -17.64 11.74 -18.48
CA LEU A 60 -17.54 11.82 -17.02
C LEU A 60 -17.25 13.26 -16.57
N GLU A 61 -17.58 13.58 -15.32
CA GLU A 61 -17.12 14.82 -14.71
C GLU A 61 -15.58 14.76 -14.55
N LYS A 62 -14.91 15.68 -15.27
CA LYS A 62 -13.46 15.63 -15.51
C LYS A 62 -12.65 15.73 -14.23
N ALA A 63 -12.97 16.66 -13.33
CA ALA A 63 -12.20 16.86 -12.10
C ALA A 63 -12.31 15.65 -11.17
N SER A 64 -13.50 15.08 -11.01
CA SER A 64 -13.75 13.90 -10.18
C SER A 64 -13.04 12.67 -10.72
N PHE A 65 -13.07 12.44 -12.04
CA PHE A 65 -12.38 11.28 -12.62
C PHE A 65 -10.85 11.42 -12.56
N ILE A 66 -10.31 12.62 -12.81
CA ILE A 66 -8.88 12.90 -12.65
C ILE A 66 -8.43 12.60 -11.21
N ASN A 67 -9.14 13.14 -10.22
CA ASN A 67 -8.82 12.93 -8.81
C ASN A 67 -8.92 11.44 -8.41
N TYR A 68 -9.92 10.72 -8.94
CA TYR A 68 -10.06 9.29 -8.72
C TYR A 68 -8.90 8.47 -9.30
N ALA A 69 -8.55 8.73 -10.56
CA ALA A 69 -7.43 8.07 -11.23
C ALA A 69 -6.12 8.37 -10.50
N ALA A 70 -5.91 9.63 -10.10
CA ALA A 70 -4.76 10.07 -9.31
C ALA A 70 -4.65 9.34 -7.96
N ASN A 71 -5.75 9.17 -7.22
CA ASN A 71 -5.74 8.43 -5.94
C ASN A 71 -5.36 6.98 -6.12
N ARG A 72 -5.90 6.33 -7.15
CA ARG A 72 -5.55 4.94 -7.45
C ARG A 72 -4.09 4.82 -7.90
N TRP A 73 -3.65 5.72 -8.77
CA TRP A 73 -2.27 5.78 -9.26
C TRP A 73 -1.30 5.93 -8.09
N TYR A 74 -1.56 6.90 -7.21
CA TYR A 74 -0.75 7.16 -6.02
C TYR A 74 -0.64 5.93 -5.12
N ASN A 75 -1.77 5.30 -4.78
CA ASN A 75 -1.78 4.10 -3.96
C ASN A 75 -1.07 2.92 -4.62
N PHE A 76 -1.21 2.75 -5.95
CA PHE A 76 -0.57 1.68 -6.68
C PHE A 76 0.95 1.87 -6.72
N TRP A 77 1.45 3.01 -7.19
CA TRP A 77 2.88 3.21 -7.36
C TRP A 77 3.63 3.34 -6.03
N SER A 78 3.00 3.91 -4.99
CA SER A 78 3.59 3.87 -3.65
C SER A 78 3.75 2.42 -3.17
N ALA A 79 2.74 1.57 -3.37
CA ALA A 79 2.82 0.17 -2.93
C ALA A 79 3.82 -0.63 -3.78
N LYS A 80 3.83 -0.46 -5.10
CA LYS A 80 4.79 -1.12 -6.00
C LYS A 80 6.24 -0.72 -5.69
N ALA A 81 6.49 0.52 -5.32
CA ALA A 81 7.82 0.97 -4.92
C ALA A 81 8.30 0.27 -3.63
N VAL A 82 7.44 0.21 -2.61
CA VAL A 82 7.76 -0.48 -1.34
C VAL A 82 7.93 -1.99 -1.56
N GLU A 83 7.04 -2.64 -2.31
CA GLU A 83 7.17 -4.06 -2.70
C GLU A 83 8.51 -4.31 -3.39
N SER A 84 8.88 -3.43 -4.32
CA SER A 84 10.15 -3.54 -5.01
C SER A 84 11.35 -3.39 -4.07
N ILE A 85 11.27 -2.55 -3.03
CA ILE A 85 12.33 -2.43 -2.04
C ILE A 85 12.52 -3.77 -1.32
N PHE A 86 11.45 -4.40 -0.84
CA PHE A 86 11.53 -5.73 -0.22
C PHE A 86 12.21 -6.75 -1.13
N CYS A 87 11.75 -6.85 -2.37
CA CYS A 87 12.23 -7.81 -3.35
C CYS A 87 13.71 -7.65 -3.72
N ASP A 88 14.29 -6.45 -3.51
CA ASP A 88 15.69 -6.16 -3.79
C ASP A 88 16.61 -6.40 -2.57
N LEU A 89 16.06 -6.75 -1.39
CA LEU A 89 16.85 -6.96 -0.16
C LEU A 89 17.37 -8.39 0.02
N PRO A 90 18.58 -8.58 0.59
CA PRO A 90 19.11 -9.90 0.93
C PRO A 90 18.19 -10.67 1.88
N GLY A 91 18.02 -11.97 1.63
CA GLY A 91 17.16 -12.83 2.46
C GLY A 91 15.66 -12.75 2.15
N VAL A 92 15.27 -11.89 1.20
CA VAL A 92 13.92 -11.83 0.64
C VAL A 92 13.93 -12.49 -0.75
N THR A 93 12.96 -13.37 -1.00
CA THR A 93 12.76 -14.01 -2.30
C THR A 93 11.45 -13.51 -2.91
N PRO A 94 11.46 -12.85 -4.08
CA PRO A 94 10.24 -12.43 -4.76
C PRO A 94 9.34 -13.63 -5.09
N ALA A 95 8.02 -13.41 -5.14
CA ALA A 95 7.10 -14.44 -5.61
C ALA A 95 7.43 -14.86 -7.06
N ARG A 96 7.33 -16.17 -7.33
CA ARG A 96 7.75 -16.76 -8.63
C ARG A 96 6.87 -16.36 -9.82
N ASP A 97 5.63 -15.97 -9.57
CA ASP A 97 4.67 -15.58 -10.61
C ASP A 97 3.98 -14.29 -10.18
N GLU A 98 4.12 -13.22 -10.97
CA GLU A 98 3.41 -11.94 -10.77
C GLU A 98 1.88 -12.11 -10.82
N ARG A 99 1.38 -13.25 -11.32
CA ARG A 99 -0.05 -13.61 -11.33
C ARG A 99 -0.50 -14.31 -10.05
N ASP A 100 0.41 -14.73 -9.18
CA ASP A 100 0.07 -15.21 -7.83
C ASP A 100 -0.20 -13.99 -6.94
N ARG A 101 -1.40 -13.42 -7.09
CA ARG A 101 -1.88 -12.17 -6.47
C ARG A 101 -1.94 -12.20 -4.93
N LEU A 102 -1.46 -13.27 -4.31
CA LEU A 102 -1.68 -13.61 -2.91
C LEU A 102 -0.37 -13.64 -2.11
N ARG A 103 0.77 -13.49 -2.79
CA ARG A 103 2.12 -13.51 -2.22
C ARG A 103 2.98 -12.51 -2.99
N ASP A 104 3.53 -11.53 -2.28
CA ASP A 104 4.47 -10.58 -2.88
C ASP A 104 5.90 -11.11 -2.78
N PHE A 105 6.26 -11.66 -1.61
CA PHE A 105 7.60 -12.20 -1.35
C PHE A 105 7.61 -13.25 -0.24
N ASN A 106 8.72 -13.97 -0.13
CA ASN A 106 9.05 -14.88 0.97
C ASN A 106 10.23 -14.30 1.77
N ILE A 107 10.14 -14.32 3.11
CA ILE A 107 11.21 -13.91 4.01
C ILE A 107 11.37 -14.95 5.14
N GLN A 108 12.58 -15.49 5.30
CA GLN A 108 12.89 -16.63 6.18
C GLN A 108 11.90 -17.81 6.09
N GLY A 109 11.44 -18.14 4.88
CA GLY A 109 10.53 -19.27 4.65
C GLY A 109 9.04 -18.94 4.88
N VAL A 110 8.69 -17.70 5.22
CA VAL A 110 7.30 -17.26 5.35
C VAL A 110 6.88 -16.43 4.14
N ASP A 111 5.87 -16.90 3.41
CA ASP A 111 5.23 -16.14 2.34
C ASP A 111 4.40 -14.99 2.93
N MET A 112 4.54 -13.78 2.39
CA MET A 112 3.89 -12.56 2.86
C MET A 112 3.24 -11.78 1.70
N ASP A 113 2.06 -11.25 1.97
CA ASP A 113 1.38 -10.21 1.18
C ASP A 113 1.65 -8.85 1.86
N LEU A 114 2.14 -7.85 1.13
CA LEU A 114 2.46 -6.54 1.67
C LEU A 114 1.26 -5.61 1.52
N LYS A 115 0.91 -4.92 2.62
CA LYS A 115 -0.09 -3.86 2.58
C LYS A 115 0.44 -2.57 3.17
N THR A 116 0.65 -1.59 2.30
CA THR A 116 0.94 -0.21 2.72
C THR A 116 -0.35 0.54 3.01
N SER A 117 -0.55 0.96 4.26
CA SER A 117 -1.76 1.65 4.72
C SER A 117 -1.42 2.87 5.56
N ILE A 118 -2.30 3.87 5.55
CA ILE A 118 -2.27 4.90 6.60
C ILE A 118 -2.75 4.29 7.92
N TYR A 119 -2.38 4.91 9.03
CA TYR A 119 -2.98 4.58 10.32
C TYR A 119 -4.51 4.74 10.26
N PRO A 120 -5.28 3.69 10.59
CA PRO A 120 -6.72 3.68 10.34
C PRO A 120 -7.47 4.55 11.35
N ARG A 121 -8.14 5.59 10.83
CA ARG A 121 -9.01 6.46 11.66
C ARG A 121 -10.10 5.68 12.40
N GLY A 122 -10.61 4.59 11.83
CA GLY A 122 -11.67 3.77 12.43
C GLY A 122 -11.21 2.75 13.48
N PHE A 123 -9.91 2.65 13.78
CA PHE A 123 -9.41 1.79 14.85
C PHE A 123 -9.71 2.35 16.24
N ASN A 124 -9.94 3.67 16.36
CA ASN A 124 -10.37 4.35 17.59
C ASN A 124 -9.40 4.19 18.79
N HIS A 125 -8.12 3.93 18.54
CA HIS A 125 -7.06 3.96 19.54
C HIS A 125 -5.91 4.86 19.07
N ALA A 126 -5.19 5.43 20.03
CA ALA A 126 -3.97 6.21 19.76
C ALA A 126 -2.81 5.31 19.31
N LEU A 127 -1.80 5.91 18.68
CA LEU A 127 -0.65 5.19 18.13
C LEU A 127 0.10 4.38 19.20
N ASP A 128 0.28 4.97 20.39
CA ASP A 128 0.97 4.35 21.52
C ASP A 128 0.25 3.08 22.02
N TYR A 129 -1.09 3.07 21.96
CA TYR A 129 -1.87 1.87 22.24
C TYR A 129 -1.62 0.81 21.16
N ALA A 130 -1.68 1.19 19.88
CA ALA A 130 -1.50 0.24 18.78
C ALA A 130 -0.10 -0.38 18.76
N GLN A 131 0.94 0.37 19.12
CA GLN A 131 2.31 -0.13 19.25
C GLN A 131 2.47 -1.10 20.43
N ARG A 132 1.76 -0.88 21.54
CA ARG A 132 1.74 -1.80 22.70
C ARG A 132 0.83 -3.01 22.49
N HIS A 133 -0.16 -2.90 21.61
CA HIS A 133 -1.18 -3.91 21.32
C HIS A 133 -1.30 -4.19 19.80
N PRO A 134 -0.22 -4.58 19.10
CA PRO A 134 -0.23 -4.68 17.65
C PRO A 134 -1.22 -5.75 17.14
N GLY A 135 -1.49 -6.79 17.94
CA GLY A 135 -2.49 -7.82 17.62
C GLY A 135 -3.92 -7.28 17.47
N ASP A 136 -4.29 -6.25 18.23
CA ASP A 136 -5.61 -5.62 18.13
C ASP A 136 -5.74 -4.88 16.79
N LEU A 137 -4.69 -4.13 16.42
CA LEU A 137 -4.66 -3.42 15.15
C LEU A 137 -4.64 -4.39 13.97
N VAL A 138 -3.82 -5.44 14.00
CA VAL A 138 -3.82 -6.51 12.97
C VAL A 138 -5.22 -7.10 12.83
N THR A 139 -5.85 -7.49 13.94
CA THR A 139 -7.20 -8.06 13.93
C THR A 139 -8.21 -7.09 13.30
N TRP A 140 -8.15 -5.81 13.66
CA TRP A 140 -8.99 -4.78 13.08
C TRP A 140 -8.72 -4.61 11.58
N LEU A 141 -7.46 -4.55 11.17
CA LEU A 141 -7.05 -4.42 9.76
C LEU A 141 -7.54 -5.60 8.93
N TYR A 142 -7.54 -6.81 9.48
CA TYR A 142 -8.10 -7.99 8.81
C TYR A 142 -9.63 -7.97 8.68
N ARG A 143 -10.34 -7.45 9.69
CA ARG A 143 -11.81 -7.32 9.65
C ARG A 143 -12.30 -6.22 8.73
N ASN A 144 -11.51 -5.15 8.55
CA ASN A 144 -11.90 -3.94 7.82
C ASN A 144 -11.29 -3.84 6.41
N GLN A 145 -10.92 -4.96 5.81
CA GLN A 145 -10.40 -4.99 4.43
C GLN A 145 -11.53 -4.80 3.41
N SER A 146 -11.18 -4.35 2.20
CA SER A 146 -12.11 -4.22 1.08
C SER A 146 -12.86 -5.54 0.85
N SER A 147 -14.20 -5.49 0.85
CA SER A 147 -15.05 -6.63 0.51
C SER A 147 -14.99 -6.97 -0.99
N GLN A 148 -15.24 -8.25 -1.33
CA GLN A 148 -15.20 -8.91 -2.66
C GLN A 148 -13.91 -9.71 -2.98
N GLN A 149 -13.57 -9.92 -4.26
CA GLN A 149 -12.53 -10.84 -4.81
C GLN A 149 -11.10 -10.66 -4.25
N ARG A 150 -10.87 -9.65 -3.40
CA ARG A 150 -9.60 -9.36 -2.71
C ARG A 150 -9.64 -9.70 -1.21
N MET A 151 -10.74 -10.28 -0.70
CA MET A 151 -10.78 -10.81 0.66
C MET A 151 -10.06 -12.15 0.68
N HIS A 152 -8.81 -12.13 1.11
CA HIS A 152 -8.03 -13.30 1.43
C HIS A 152 -7.38 -13.13 2.79
N TYR A 153 -7.08 -14.26 3.42
CA TYR A 153 -6.56 -14.31 4.78
C TYR A 153 -5.17 -14.95 4.83
N TYR A 154 -4.38 -14.73 3.78
CA TYR A 154 -2.96 -15.09 3.76
C TYR A 154 -2.19 -14.24 4.77
N ASN A 155 -0.95 -14.67 5.04
CA ASN A 155 -0.06 -13.90 5.90
C ASN A 155 0.15 -12.51 5.31
N ARG A 156 0.05 -11.49 6.14
CA ARG A 156 0.12 -10.10 5.68
C ARG A 156 1.07 -9.30 6.54
N LEU A 157 1.97 -8.60 5.89
CA LEU A 157 2.82 -7.60 6.51
C LEU A 157 2.20 -6.23 6.26
N PHE A 158 1.90 -5.49 7.33
CA PHE A 158 1.34 -4.16 7.21
C PHE A 158 2.43 -3.10 7.40
N LEU A 159 2.70 -2.30 6.37
CA LEU A 159 3.45 -1.06 6.55
C LEU A 159 2.45 0.06 6.86
N ILE A 160 2.47 0.53 8.10
CA ILE A 160 1.59 1.59 8.59
C ILE A 160 2.35 2.90 8.61
N VAL A 161 1.94 3.83 7.73
CA VAL A 161 2.44 5.20 7.75
C VAL A 161 1.65 6.06 8.73
N TYR A 162 2.36 6.81 9.57
CA TYR A 162 1.80 7.74 10.54
C TYR A 162 2.64 9.02 10.55
N ALA A 163 1.97 10.15 10.34
CA ALA A 163 2.57 11.47 10.40
C ALA A 163 2.02 12.23 11.62
N GLU A 164 2.89 12.73 12.50
CA GLU A 164 2.49 13.41 13.75
C GLU A 164 1.59 14.62 13.49
N GLY A 165 1.89 15.39 12.43
CA GLY A 165 1.10 16.55 12.01
C GLY A 165 -0.23 16.22 11.30
N GLY A 166 -0.59 14.94 11.17
CA GLY A 166 -1.71 14.49 10.33
C GLY A 166 -1.28 14.22 8.88
N ASP A 167 -2.23 14.10 7.95
CA ASP A 167 -1.93 13.82 6.53
C ASP A 167 -1.06 12.58 6.27
N HIS A 168 -1.26 11.51 7.04
CA HIS A 168 -0.48 10.26 6.96
C HIS A 168 -0.29 9.72 5.54
N TRP A 169 -1.25 9.97 4.64
CA TRP A 169 -1.19 9.54 3.25
C TRP A 169 0.03 10.10 2.50
N LYS A 170 0.50 11.32 2.83
CA LYS A 170 1.65 11.97 2.18
C LYS A 170 2.94 11.17 2.36
N LEU A 171 3.11 10.49 3.49
CA LEU A 171 4.28 9.64 3.75
C LEU A 171 4.40 8.46 2.78
N LYS A 172 3.33 8.08 2.09
CA LYS A 172 3.41 7.08 1.02
C LYS A 172 4.26 7.53 -0.17
N ALA A 173 4.50 8.84 -0.32
CA ALA A 173 5.39 9.38 -1.34
C ALA A 173 6.85 9.44 -0.89
N GLU A 174 7.16 9.30 0.41
CA GLU A 174 8.52 9.36 0.93
C GLU A 174 9.23 8.00 0.77
N ILE A 175 9.38 7.53 -0.48
CA ILE A 175 9.86 6.19 -0.81
C ILE A 175 11.26 5.91 -0.25
N LEU A 176 12.17 6.88 -0.25
CA LEU A 176 13.51 6.71 0.32
C LEU A 176 13.48 6.56 1.84
N PHE A 177 12.60 7.29 2.53
CA PHE A 177 12.37 7.08 3.96
C PHE A 177 11.74 5.72 4.22
N LEU A 178 10.74 5.32 3.43
CA LEU A 178 10.14 3.99 3.54
C LEU A 178 11.16 2.89 3.26
N LYS A 179 12.13 3.13 2.39
CA LYS A 179 13.23 2.21 2.14
C LYS A 179 14.07 1.98 3.39
N GLU A 180 14.47 3.04 4.09
CA GLU A 180 15.23 2.92 5.35
C GLU A 180 14.46 2.12 6.40
N VAL A 181 13.16 2.41 6.56
CA VAL A 181 12.27 1.68 7.49
C VAL A 181 12.14 0.20 7.13
N VAL A 182 12.00 -0.13 5.84
CA VAL A 182 11.92 -1.52 5.37
C VAL A 182 13.24 -2.25 5.53
N GLU A 183 14.37 -1.59 5.26
CA GLU A 183 15.71 -2.16 5.45
C GLU A 183 15.96 -2.55 6.90
N ASP A 184 15.65 -1.67 7.84
CA ASP A 184 15.77 -1.95 9.27
C ASP A 184 14.87 -3.13 9.69
N TYR A 185 13.64 -3.18 9.20
CA TYR A 185 12.73 -4.30 9.49
C TYR A 185 13.27 -5.63 8.97
N VAL A 186 13.77 -5.70 7.73
CA VAL A 186 14.27 -6.95 7.14
C VAL A 186 15.52 -7.44 7.86
N VAL A 187 16.43 -6.54 8.25
CA VAL A 187 17.63 -6.90 9.04
C VAL A 187 17.27 -7.53 10.38
N ASN A 188 16.22 -7.01 11.03
CA ASN A 188 15.78 -7.46 12.36
C ASN A 188 14.65 -8.50 12.31
N PHE A 189 14.28 -8.96 11.11
CA PHE A 189 13.14 -9.85 10.94
C PHE A 189 13.36 -11.19 11.64
N ASP A 190 12.34 -11.63 12.38
CA ASP A 190 12.32 -12.92 13.07
C ASP A 190 10.94 -13.56 12.91
N SER A 191 10.89 -14.61 12.10
CA SER A 191 9.66 -15.37 11.84
C SER A 191 8.97 -15.91 13.11
N GLN A 192 9.69 -16.09 14.21
CA GLN A 192 9.13 -16.57 15.48
C GLN A 192 8.34 -15.49 16.24
N LYS A 193 8.56 -14.21 15.93
CA LYS A 193 7.87 -13.07 16.56
C LYS A 193 6.58 -12.67 15.86
N LEU A 194 6.27 -13.29 14.72
CA LEU A 194 5.06 -13.02 13.96
C LEU A 194 3.80 -13.25 14.81
N LEU A 195 2.85 -12.34 14.70
CA LEU A 195 1.54 -12.46 15.31
C LEU A 195 0.78 -13.58 14.61
N LYS A 196 0.54 -14.69 15.32
CA LYS A 196 -0.32 -15.77 14.87
C LYS A 196 -1.73 -15.54 15.39
N PHE A 197 -2.71 -15.49 14.50
CA PHE A 197 -4.11 -15.36 14.90
C PHE A 197 -5.02 -16.25 14.05
N GLN A 198 -6.15 -16.66 14.64
CA GLN A 198 -7.16 -17.49 14.00
C GLN A 198 -8.26 -16.60 13.42
N TYR A 199 -8.37 -16.54 12.10
CA TYR A 199 -9.38 -15.73 11.43
C TYR A 199 -10.65 -16.53 11.07
N GLN A 200 -10.54 -17.86 10.99
CA GLN A 200 -11.62 -18.82 10.80
C GLN A 200 -11.32 -20.09 11.62
N PRO A 201 -12.34 -20.87 12.04
CA PRO A 201 -12.11 -22.14 12.71
C PRO A 201 -11.14 -23.03 11.92
N GLY A 202 -10.04 -23.42 12.56
CA GLY A 202 -8.98 -24.24 11.97
C GLY A 202 -8.02 -23.52 10.99
N LYS A 203 -8.21 -22.22 10.70
CA LYS A 203 -7.33 -21.46 9.79
C LYS A 203 -6.61 -20.33 10.50
N PHE A 204 -5.29 -20.28 10.32
CA PHE A 204 -4.40 -19.32 10.96
C PHE A 204 -3.70 -18.48 9.91
N ALA A 205 -3.42 -17.23 10.26
CA ALA A 205 -2.55 -16.35 9.50
C ALA A 205 -1.45 -15.81 10.41
N PHE A 206 -0.30 -15.53 9.81
CA PHE A 206 0.80 -14.82 10.44
C PHE A 206 0.82 -13.38 9.94
N SER A 207 1.13 -12.44 10.82
CA SER A 207 1.17 -11.02 10.46
C SER A 207 2.15 -10.26 11.33
N ASP A 208 2.56 -9.10 10.85
CA ASP A 208 3.32 -8.13 11.63
C ASP A 208 3.02 -6.71 11.13
N ILE A 209 3.46 -5.71 11.88
CA ILE A 209 3.33 -4.29 11.56
C ILE A 209 4.71 -3.64 11.52
N ILE A 210 5.00 -2.98 10.41
CA ILE A 210 6.09 -2.04 10.25
C ILE A 210 5.55 -0.64 10.48
N TRP A 211 6.17 0.09 11.40
CA TRP A 211 5.80 1.46 11.73
C TRP A 211 6.69 2.45 10.98
N ALA A 212 6.12 3.19 10.04
CA ALA A 212 6.79 4.29 9.34
C ALA A 212 6.24 5.61 9.91
N ILE A 213 6.92 6.15 10.93
CA ILE A 213 6.49 7.30 11.71
C ILE A 213 7.38 8.52 11.39
N LYS A 214 6.77 9.68 11.16
CA LYS A 214 7.48 10.95 10.90
C LYS A 214 6.71 12.16 11.43
#